data_AF-A0AAP0QLT1-F1
#
_entry.id   AF-A0AAP0QLT1-F1
#
_cell.length_a   1.000
_cell.length_b   1.000
_cell.length_c   1.000
_cell.angle_alpha   90.00
_cell.angle_beta   90.00
_cell.angle_gamma   90.00
#
_symmetry.space_group_name_H-M   'P 1'
#
loop_
_entity.id
_entity.type
_entity.pdbx_description
1 polymer ?
#
loop_
_entity_poly.entity_id
_entity_poly.type
_entity_poly.pdbx_seq_one_letter_code
_entity_poly.pdbx_strand_id
1 'polypeptide(L)' 'MYNGPGLAWEQDEGLEWVLTTWTDDECKLIMENCYKALPAGGKLIACEPVLPDDSNESQRTRALLEGDILL' A
#
# COMPACT_ATOMS: atom_id res chain seq x y z
N MET A 1 -2.74 2.39 26.30
CA MET A 1 -2.80 3.86 26.45
C MET A 1 -3.27 4.42 25.13
N TYR A 2 -4.52 4.83 25.04
CA TYR A 2 -5.04 5.52 23.87
C TYR A 2 -5.05 7.01 24.22
N ASN A 3 -4.23 7.81 23.53
CA ASN A 3 -4.09 9.25 23.76
C ASN A 3 -4.34 10.01 22.45
N GLY A 4 -5.52 10.64 22.38
CA GLY A 4 -5.72 11.94 21.73
C GLY A 4 -6.03 11.97 20.22
N PRO A 5 -6.88 12.92 19.77
CA PRO A 5 -7.14 13.17 18.36
C PRO A 5 -6.01 14.04 17.80
N GLY A 6 -5.25 13.50 16.86
CA GLY A 6 -4.13 14.23 16.29
C GLY A 6 -3.52 13.40 15.19
N LEU A 7 -4.04 13.56 13.99
CA LEU A 7 -3.30 13.99 12.81
C LEU A 7 -4.39 14.30 11.78
N ALA A 8 -4.38 15.53 11.29
CA ALA A 8 -5.07 15.84 10.05
C ALA A 8 -4.57 14.82 9.02
N TRP A 9 -5.49 14.13 8.34
CA TRP A 9 -5.19 13.45 7.08
C TRP A 9 -4.95 14.54 6.04
N GLU A 10 -3.82 15.21 6.17
CA GLU A 10 -3.44 16.34 5.33
C GLU A 10 -2.92 15.76 4.02
N GLN A 11 -3.84 15.41 3.13
CA GLN A 11 -3.60 15.18 1.71
C GLN A 11 -2.44 14.20 1.42
N ASP A 12 -2.60 12.93 1.80
CA ASP A 12 -1.72 11.89 1.27
C ASP A 12 -2.14 11.56 -0.17
N GLU A 13 -1.43 12.10 -1.15
CA GLU A 13 -1.50 11.67 -2.56
C GLU A 13 -0.81 10.32 -2.74
N GLY A 14 -1.35 9.27 -2.10
CA GLY A 14 -0.81 7.91 -2.09
C GLY A 14 -1.84 6.87 -2.48
N LEU A 15 -1.37 5.75 -3.04
CA LEU A 15 -2.19 4.55 -3.22
C LEU A 15 -2.13 3.73 -1.94
N GLU A 16 -3.26 3.55 -1.26
CA GLU A 16 -3.36 2.72 -0.05
C GLU A 16 -4.29 1.54 -0.33
N TRP A 17 -3.79 0.32 -0.21
CA TRP A 17 -4.56 -0.93 -0.41
C TRP A 17 -5.24 -1.05 -1.78
N VAL A 18 -4.73 -0.37 -2.81
CA VAL A 18 -5.34 -0.37 -4.15
C VAL A 18 -4.72 -1.49 -4.98
N LEU A 19 -3.40 -1.64 -4.94
CA LEU A 19 -2.68 -2.50 -5.88
C LEU A 19 -2.86 -3.99 -5.59
N THR A 20 -3.19 -4.39 -4.36
CA THR A 20 -3.43 -5.80 -4.03
C THR A 20 -4.71 -6.38 -4.66
N THR A 21 -5.59 -5.55 -5.23
CA THR A 21 -6.87 -5.99 -5.81
C THR A 21 -6.79 -6.26 -7.32
N TRP A 22 -5.72 -5.82 -7.98
CA TRP A 22 -5.62 -5.81 -9.43
C TRP A 22 -4.55 -6.77 -9.94
N THR A 23 -4.70 -7.21 -11.18
CA THR A 23 -3.65 -7.99 -11.86
C THR A 23 -2.41 -7.14 -12.10
N ASP A 24 -1.26 -7.78 -12.34
CA ASP A 24 0.00 -7.09 -12.63
C ASP A 24 -0.12 -6.08 -13.80
N ASP A 25 -0.85 -6.44 -14.85
CA ASP A 25 -1.07 -5.58 -16.02
C ASP A 25 -1.91 -4.33 -15.68
N GLU A 26 -2.93 -4.50 -14.83
CA GLU A 26 -3.76 -3.40 -14.35
C GLU A 26 -3.00 -2.51 -13.35
N CYS A 27 -2.23 -3.10 -12.44
CA CYS A 27 -1.32 -2.38 -11.54
C CYS A 27 -0.32 -1.52 -12.32
N LYS A 28 0.25 -2.06 -13.40
CA LYS A 28 1.13 -1.31 -14.30
C LYS A 28 0.41 -0.11 -14.92
N LEU A 29 -0.81 -0.29 -15.43
CA LEU A 29 -1.59 0.80 -16.00
C LEU A 29 -1.91 1.88 -14.96
N ILE A 30 -2.28 1.49 -13.74
CA ILE A 30 -2.53 2.41 -12.61
C ILE A 30 -1.27 3.22 -12.32
N MET A 31 -0.13 2.55 -12.11
CA MET A 31 1.14 3.23 -11.79
C MET A 31 1.62 4.14 -12.93
N GLU A 32 1.45 3.75 -14.19
CA GLU A 32 1.78 4.59 -15.34
C GLU A 32 0.94 5.87 -15.39
N ASN A 33 -0.35 5.78 -15.06
CA ASN A 33 -1.23 6.94 -15.02
C ASN A 33 -0.90 7.85 -13.84
N CYS A 34 -0.62 7.30 -12.65
CA CYS A 34 -0.13 8.06 -11.51
C CYS A 34 1.17 8.79 -11.86
N TYR A 35 2.13 8.10 -12.48
CA TYR A 35 3.40 8.71 -12.90
C TYR A 35 3.21 9.89 -13.86
N LYS A 36 2.30 9.78 -14.84
CA LYS A 36 1.97 10.87 -15.77
C LYS A 36 1.31 12.07 -15.09
N ALA A 37 0.61 11.86 -13.97
CA ALA A 37 -0.05 12.91 -13.20
C ALA A 37 0.91 13.67 -12.26
N LEU A 38 2.07 13.09 -11.95
CA LEU A 38 3.03 13.72 -11.03
C LEU A 38 3.63 15.02 -11.61
N PRO A 39 3.82 16.05 -10.78
CA PRO A 39 4.62 17.20 -11.17
C PRO A 39 6.09 16.81 -11.36
N ALA A 40 6.87 17.66 -12.03
CA ALA A 40 8.30 17.41 -12.21
C ALA A 40 9.01 17.25 -10.84
N GLY A 41 9.64 16.09 -10.63
CA GLY A 41 10.29 15.73 -9.37
C GLY A 41 9.35 15.16 -8.28
N GLY A 42 8.07 14.98 -8.60
CA GLY A 42 7.11 14.29 -7.74
C GLY A 42 7.47 12.80 -7.55
N LYS A 43 6.96 12.20 -6.48
CA LYS A 43 7.15 10.79 -6.15
C LYS A 43 5.78 10.15 -5.90
N LEU A 44 5.62 8.93 -6.40
CA LEU A 44 4.48 8.07 -6.04
C LEU A 44 4.83 7.28 -4.79
N ILE A 45 3.94 7.28 -3.80
CA ILE A 45 4.05 6.45 -2.60
C ILE A 45 2.92 5.41 -2.66
N ALA A 46 3.30 4.14 -2.61
CA ALA A 46 2.38 3.02 -2.50
C ALA A 46 2.48 2.43 -1.09
N CYS A 47 1.35 2.45 -0.38
CA CYS A 47 1.19 1.91 0.96
C CYS A 47 0.47 0.57 0.83
N GLU A 48 1.23 -0.48 0.49
CA GLU A 48 0.73 -1.83 0.26
C GLU A 48 1.36 -2.80 1.25
N PRO A 49 0.64 -3.86 1.66
CA PRO A 49 1.26 -4.96 2.39
C PRO A 49 2.29 -5.66 1.50
N VAL A 50 3.49 -5.86 2.03
CA VAL A 50 4.56 -6.61 1.36
C VAL A 50 4.76 -7.92 2.10
N LEU A 51 4.51 -9.03 1.42
CA LEU A 51 4.81 -10.34 1.95
C LEU A 51 6.33 -10.49 2.14
N PRO A 52 6.79 -11.03 3.27
CA PRO A 52 8.19 -11.36 3.45
C PRO A 52 8.56 -12.59 2.60
N ASP A 53 9.81 -12.65 2.14
CA ASP A 53 10.35 -13.80 1.39
C ASP A 53 10.29 -15.11 2.21
N ASP A 54 10.47 -15.01 3.52
CA ASP A 54 10.38 -16.12 4.46
C ASP A 54 9.30 -15.87 5.53
N SER A 55 8.54 -16.91 5.88
CA SER A 55 7.54 -16.85 6.96
C SER A 55 8.15 -17.15 8.33
N ASN A 56 7.64 -16.51 9.39
CA ASN A 56 7.95 -16.80 10.79
C ASN A 56 6.70 -16.70 11.68
N GLU A 57 6.82 -17.04 12.96
CA GLU A 57 5.71 -17.07 13.93
C GLU A 57 5.29 -15.68 14.46
N SER A 58 5.77 -14.59 13.86
CA SER A 58 5.39 -13.24 14.31
C SER A 58 3.94 -12.92 13.96
N GLN A 59 3.29 -12.13 14.82
CA GLN A 59 1.93 -11.63 14.57
C GLN A 59 1.82 -10.85 13.25
N ARG A 60 2.89 -10.13 12.87
CA ARG A 60 2.97 -9.41 11.59
C ARG A 60 2.89 -10.37 10.41
N THR A 61 3.74 -11.40 10.38
CA THR A 61 3.76 -12.36 9.28
C THR A 61 2.44 -13.09 9.18
N ARG A 62 1.84 -13.47 10.32
CA ARG A 62 0.50 -14.07 10.34
C ARG A 62 -0.55 -13.15 9.73
N ALA A 63 -0.61 -11.88 10.12
CA ALA A 63 -1.58 -10.93 9.59
C ALA A 63 -1.41 -10.68 8.09
N LEU A 64 -0.17 -10.58 7.60
CA LEU A 64 0.12 -10.40 6.17
C LEU A 64 -0.31 -11.62 5.35
N LEU A 65 -0.02 -12.83 5.81
CA LEU A 65 -0.43 -14.07 5.14
C LEU A 65 -1.94 -14.29 5.21
N GLU A 66 -2.58 -13.97 6.35
CA GLU A 66 -4.04 -14.03 6.49
C GLU A 66 -4.72 -13.05 5.52
N GLY A 67 -4.15 -11.86 5.32
CA GLY A 67 -4.64 -10.89 4.33
C GLY A 67 -4.49 -11.38 2.89
N ASP A 68 -3.34 -11.97 2.54
CA ASP A 68 -3.04 -12.48 1.20
C ASP A 68 -3.94 -13.63 0.75
N ILE A 69 -4.35 -14.51 1.68
CA ILE A 69 -5.27 -15.62 1.36
C ILE A 69 -6.70 -15.13 1.09
N LEU A 70 -7.10 -13.99 1.66
CA LEU A 70 -8.47 -13.49 1.62
C LEU A 70 -8.74 -12.50 0.48
N LEU A 71 -7.69 -12.00 -0.17
CA LEU A 71 -7.75 -11.12 -1.35
C LEU A 71 -7.65 -11.97 -2.63
#